data_AF-A0A1G3A7J9-F1
#
_entry.id   AF-A0A1G3A7J9-F1
#
_cell.length_a   1.000
_cell.length_b   1.000
_cell.length_c   1.000
_cell.angle_alpha   90.00
_cell.angle_beta   90.00
_cell.angle_gamma   90.00
#
_symmetry.space_group_name_H-M   'P 1'
#
loop_
_entity.id
_entity.type
_entity.pdbx_description
1 polymer ?
#
loop_
_entity_poly.entity_id
_entity_poly.type
_entity_poly.pdbx_seq_one_letter_code
_entity_poly.pdbx_strand_id
1 'polypeptide(L)'
;MDLFKDLIPKEKQHPNFRVIASSEIFEHERTVLRDWAEGFTDRDNKFVKEFQTTFNSSFWELYVFACFKKLAFACDFSYDSPDFVLSSPSGALVAEAVIASHPEGYAPEWNKDPTKDQISEIDIAIMLELASIRLANAITSKHQKYVDHYSKMKHAKKKPFVICLAPFEQPYFFIQHDNALCRVLYKFDQPLYVDDPVTGERHYLGESHIQEAQKITGSPVSFGYFTDARMDDVSAIFFSCTATFTKVRAISETNDYPVLFFARRYNAQDKEPHQIAASKPNYEESLLDGVHVCFNPFARYPLDPTLFLDREIAIHHYFPQSQSYMVDAPDGFLIEHGCISLPPSKKLRELKKLKKAKGKYKIHKTTPWPEGQLKHIGGYTGPFSDNHMGHFNGWTIVVAYDCVDRDWGAQAIEGSYKTLAEYVNANSKRKGELLLLDKWYTTKEEVIEAMKAKIKKMGKN
;
A
#
# COMPACT_ATOMS: atom_id res chain seq x y z
N MET A 1 -9.17 -8.30 -29.37
CA MET A 1 -10.31 -7.74 -28.61
C MET A 1 -10.35 -6.24 -28.83
N ASP A 2 -11.53 -5.64 -29.02
CA ASP A 2 -11.67 -4.17 -29.12
C ASP A 2 -12.14 -3.58 -27.79
N LEU A 3 -11.19 -3.04 -27.00
CA LEU A 3 -11.43 -2.49 -25.67
C LEU A 3 -12.37 -1.26 -25.66
N PHE A 4 -12.44 -0.52 -26.77
CA PHE A 4 -13.12 0.77 -26.85
C PHE A 4 -14.41 0.72 -27.67
N LYS A 5 -14.85 -0.47 -28.06
CA LYS A 5 -16.18 -0.70 -28.61
C LYS A 5 -17.24 -0.25 -27.61
N ASP A 6 -18.03 0.76 -27.95
CA ASP A 6 -19.09 1.27 -27.06
C ASP A 6 -20.22 0.23 -26.95
N LEU A 7 -20.37 -0.38 -25.76
CA LEU A 7 -21.33 -1.45 -25.51
C LEU A 7 -22.40 -1.06 -24.48
N ILE A 8 -22.23 0.06 -23.77
CA ILE A 8 -23.14 0.47 -22.69
C ILE A 8 -23.46 1.96 -22.77
N PRO A 9 -24.66 2.38 -22.32
CA PRO A 9 -25.02 3.80 -22.27
C PRO A 9 -24.03 4.64 -21.47
N LYS A 10 -23.75 5.87 -21.94
CA LYS A 10 -22.71 6.76 -21.38
C LYS A 10 -22.84 6.97 -19.87
N GLU A 11 -24.05 7.10 -19.36
CA GLU A 11 -24.36 7.28 -17.95
C GLU A 11 -23.99 6.09 -17.06
N LYS A 12 -23.90 4.88 -17.64
CA LYS A 12 -23.43 3.65 -16.97
C LYS A 12 -21.93 3.43 -17.12
N GLN A 13 -21.26 4.19 -17.99
CA GLN A 13 -19.81 4.12 -18.16
C GLN A 13 -19.10 4.74 -16.96
N HIS A 14 -18.05 4.06 -16.54
CA HIS A 14 -17.13 4.49 -15.50
C HIS A 14 -16.47 5.84 -15.88
N PRO A 15 -16.30 6.79 -14.94
CA PRO A 15 -15.72 8.11 -15.25
C PRO A 15 -14.33 8.05 -15.89
N ASN A 16 -13.46 7.14 -15.43
CA ASN A 16 -12.13 6.97 -16.04
C ASN A 16 -12.22 6.45 -17.48
N PHE A 17 -13.03 5.42 -17.75
CA PHE A 17 -13.25 4.92 -19.11
C PHE A 17 -13.74 6.04 -20.03
N ARG A 18 -14.76 6.78 -19.58
CA ARG A 18 -15.38 7.86 -20.38
C ARG A 18 -14.36 8.90 -20.81
N VAL A 19 -13.45 9.30 -19.92
CA VAL A 19 -12.39 10.27 -20.28
C VAL A 19 -11.52 9.72 -21.41
N ILE A 20 -11.03 8.48 -21.27
CA ILE A 20 -10.11 7.85 -22.24
C ILE A 20 -10.82 7.61 -23.58
N ALA A 21 -12.07 7.16 -23.56
CA ALA A 21 -12.84 6.84 -24.77
C ALA A 21 -13.37 8.09 -25.52
N SER A 22 -13.57 9.21 -24.81
CA SER A 22 -14.30 10.38 -25.35
C SER A 22 -13.59 11.23 -26.40
N SER A 23 -12.29 11.03 -26.64
CA SER A 23 -11.53 11.93 -27.50
C SER A 23 -10.30 11.26 -28.11
N GLU A 24 -10.05 11.55 -29.38
CA GLU A 24 -8.89 11.06 -30.16
C GLU A 24 -7.54 11.48 -29.57
N ILE A 25 -7.50 12.57 -28.79
CA ILE A 25 -6.29 13.02 -28.07
C ILE A 25 -5.66 11.96 -27.15
N PHE A 26 -6.38 10.89 -26.83
CA PHE A 26 -5.90 9.78 -26.00
C PHE A 26 -5.44 8.58 -26.83
N GLU A 27 -5.24 8.72 -28.15
CA GLU A 27 -4.95 7.60 -29.03
C GLU A 27 -3.65 6.87 -28.67
N HIS A 28 -2.63 7.60 -28.25
CA HIS A 28 -1.37 7.01 -27.81
C HIS A 28 -1.57 6.18 -26.53
N GLU A 29 -2.37 6.67 -25.57
CA GLU A 29 -2.73 5.91 -24.37
C GLU A 29 -3.63 4.70 -24.69
N ARG A 30 -4.55 4.83 -25.65
CA ARG A 30 -5.37 3.71 -26.14
C ARG A 30 -4.52 2.64 -26.82
N THR A 31 -3.45 3.05 -27.52
CA THR A 31 -2.48 2.13 -28.13
C THR A 31 -1.79 1.29 -27.08
N VAL A 32 -1.25 1.91 -26.02
CA VAL A 32 -0.65 1.18 -24.89
C VAL A 32 -1.61 0.15 -24.29
N LEU A 33 -2.88 0.52 -24.08
CA LEU A 33 -3.90 -0.40 -23.55
C LEU A 33 -4.22 -1.54 -24.51
N ARG A 34 -4.23 -1.29 -25.83
CA ARG A 34 -4.38 -2.33 -26.85
C ARG A 34 -3.18 -3.29 -26.87
N ASP A 35 -1.97 -2.78 -26.66
CA ASP A 35 -0.74 -3.59 -26.60
C ASP A 35 -0.70 -4.47 -25.34
N TRP A 36 -1.22 -3.96 -24.22
CA TRP A 36 -1.43 -4.76 -23.01
C TRP A 36 -2.45 -5.89 -23.25
N ALA A 37 -3.48 -5.64 -24.06
CA ALA A 37 -4.50 -6.64 -24.41
C ALA A 37 -4.04 -7.66 -25.45
N GLU A 38 -2.88 -7.47 -26.09
CA GLU A 38 -2.38 -8.41 -27.08
C GLU A 38 -2.05 -9.76 -26.42
N GLY A 39 -2.74 -10.80 -26.86
CA GLY A 39 -2.69 -12.15 -26.30
C GLY A 39 -3.70 -12.42 -25.18
N PHE A 40 -4.45 -11.40 -24.72
CA PHE A 40 -5.50 -11.56 -23.72
C PHE A 40 -6.77 -12.12 -24.37
N THR A 41 -7.34 -13.18 -23.78
CA THR A 41 -8.56 -13.82 -24.28
C THR A 41 -9.77 -13.44 -23.43
N ASP A 42 -10.75 -12.77 -24.03
CA ASP A 42 -12.06 -12.47 -23.41
C ASP A 42 -12.95 -13.72 -23.45
N ARG A 43 -12.66 -14.67 -22.55
CA ARG A 43 -13.25 -16.03 -22.51
C ARG A 43 -14.77 -16.04 -22.57
N ASP A 44 -15.41 -15.13 -21.85
CA ASP A 44 -16.87 -15.08 -21.69
C ASP A 44 -17.54 -13.89 -22.39
N ASN A 45 -16.78 -13.13 -23.19
CA ASN A 45 -17.19 -11.92 -23.90
C ASN A 45 -17.75 -10.82 -22.97
N LYS A 46 -17.33 -10.80 -21.69
CA LYS A 46 -17.73 -9.77 -20.72
C LYS A 46 -16.65 -8.71 -20.52
N PHE A 47 -15.39 -9.00 -20.81
CA PHE A 47 -14.28 -8.12 -20.46
C PHE A 47 -14.44 -6.72 -21.04
N VAL A 48 -14.81 -6.59 -22.32
CA VAL A 48 -15.01 -5.26 -22.96
C VAL A 48 -16.13 -4.46 -22.29
N LYS A 49 -17.19 -5.13 -21.82
CA LYS A 49 -18.28 -4.48 -21.08
C LYS A 49 -17.82 -4.07 -19.68
N GLU A 50 -17.07 -4.94 -18.99
CA GLU A 50 -16.53 -4.68 -17.66
C GLU A 50 -15.48 -3.57 -17.66
N PHE A 51 -14.67 -3.48 -18.71
CA PHE A 51 -13.74 -2.37 -18.91
C PHE A 51 -14.47 -1.02 -18.95
N GLN A 52 -15.75 -1.01 -19.37
CA GLN A 52 -16.60 0.18 -19.38
C GLN A 52 -17.34 0.40 -18.05
N THR A 53 -17.77 -0.64 -17.33
CA THR A 53 -18.56 -0.50 -16.09
C THR A 53 -17.72 -0.49 -14.81
N THR A 54 -16.70 -1.33 -14.75
CA THR A 54 -15.84 -1.65 -13.59
C THR A 54 -14.37 -1.45 -13.94
N PHE A 55 -14.10 -0.32 -14.60
CA PHE A 55 -12.81 0.04 -15.21
C PHE A 55 -11.59 -0.30 -14.33
N ASN A 56 -11.55 0.07 -13.05
CA ASN A 56 -10.36 -0.17 -12.23
C ASN A 56 -10.02 -1.67 -12.08
N SER A 57 -11.04 -2.54 -12.01
CA SER A 57 -10.82 -4.00 -11.90
C SER A 57 -10.30 -4.57 -13.22
N SER A 58 -10.95 -4.26 -14.34
CA SER A 58 -10.53 -4.74 -15.65
C SER A 58 -9.18 -4.13 -16.08
N PHE A 59 -8.91 -2.87 -15.75
CA PHE A 59 -7.61 -2.22 -15.96
C PHE A 59 -6.51 -2.94 -15.19
N TRP A 60 -6.75 -3.28 -13.92
CA TRP A 60 -5.78 -4.01 -13.10
C TRP A 60 -5.52 -5.41 -13.65
N GLU A 61 -6.55 -6.15 -14.01
CA GLU A 61 -6.41 -7.47 -14.64
C GLU A 61 -5.59 -7.40 -15.94
N LEU A 62 -5.88 -6.40 -16.79
CA LEU A 62 -5.14 -6.16 -18.03
C LEU A 62 -3.66 -5.82 -17.78
N TYR A 63 -3.38 -4.97 -16.80
CA TYR A 63 -2.03 -4.60 -16.41
C TYR A 63 -1.24 -5.80 -15.86
N VAL A 64 -1.87 -6.60 -15.00
CA VAL A 64 -1.27 -7.82 -14.44
C VAL A 64 -0.93 -8.82 -15.54
N PHE A 65 -1.83 -9.02 -16.51
CA PHE A 65 -1.55 -9.86 -17.67
C PHE A 65 -0.33 -9.36 -18.46
N ALA A 66 -0.27 -8.06 -18.74
CA ALA A 66 0.87 -7.46 -19.44
C ALA A 66 2.19 -7.64 -18.66
N CYS A 67 2.15 -7.51 -17.32
CA CYS A 67 3.30 -7.76 -16.45
C CYS A 67 3.77 -9.22 -16.54
N PHE A 68 2.85 -10.18 -16.45
CA PHE A 68 3.18 -11.60 -16.60
C PHE A 68 3.78 -11.91 -17.99
N LYS A 69 3.24 -11.32 -19.06
CA LYS A 69 3.85 -11.41 -20.40
C LYS A 69 5.29 -10.88 -20.41
N LYS A 70 5.52 -9.71 -19.80
CA LYS A 70 6.86 -9.09 -19.69
C LYS A 70 7.85 -9.92 -18.86
N LEU A 71 7.35 -10.66 -17.86
CA LEU A 71 8.10 -11.61 -17.04
C LEU A 71 8.28 -12.98 -17.72
N ALA A 72 7.88 -13.13 -18.99
CA ALA A 72 7.94 -14.36 -19.76
C ALA A 72 7.08 -15.51 -19.19
N PHE A 73 5.96 -15.18 -18.55
CA PHE A 73 4.99 -16.16 -18.10
C PHE A 73 3.97 -16.39 -19.22
N ALA A 74 3.74 -17.65 -19.56
CA ALA A 74 2.69 -18.03 -20.49
C ALA A 74 1.35 -18.19 -19.75
N CYS A 75 0.29 -17.55 -20.25
CA CYS A 75 -1.05 -17.65 -19.68
C CYS A 75 -1.91 -18.63 -20.47
N ASP A 76 -2.50 -19.60 -19.77
CA ASP A 76 -3.47 -20.54 -20.31
C ASP A 76 -4.90 -20.05 -20.05
N PHE A 77 -5.56 -19.58 -21.10
CA PHE A 77 -6.94 -19.09 -21.06
C PHE A 77 -7.99 -20.19 -21.25
N SER A 78 -7.62 -21.47 -21.18
CA SER A 78 -8.57 -22.60 -21.30
C SER A 78 -9.46 -22.77 -20.06
N TYR A 79 -9.21 -22.02 -18.98
CA TYR A 79 -9.93 -22.09 -17.72
C TYR A 79 -10.51 -20.72 -17.35
N ASP A 80 -11.72 -20.68 -16.80
CA ASP A 80 -12.39 -19.42 -16.42
C ASP A 80 -11.96 -18.87 -15.05
N SER A 81 -11.30 -19.68 -14.23
CA SER A 81 -10.81 -19.26 -12.91
C SER A 81 -9.70 -20.20 -12.38
N PRO A 82 -8.77 -19.74 -11.52
CA PRO A 82 -8.50 -18.33 -11.20
C PRO A 82 -8.20 -17.49 -12.44
N ASP A 83 -8.23 -16.17 -12.32
CA ASP A 83 -8.13 -15.26 -13.49
C ASP A 83 -6.96 -15.63 -14.43
N PHE A 84 -5.83 -16.07 -13.84
CA PHE A 84 -4.63 -16.53 -14.56
C PHE A 84 -4.18 -17.93 -14.14
N VAL A 85 -4.00 -18.80 -15.14
CA VAL A 85 -3.28 -20.07 -15.02
C VAL A 85 -1.98 -19.91 -15.79
N LEU A 86 -0.84 -19.95 -15.09
CA LEU A 86 0.43 -19.49 -15.62
C LEU A 86 1.47 -20.60 -15.66
N SER A 87 2.32 -20.57 -16.68
CA SER A 87 3.58 -21.31 -16.73
C SER A 87 4.73 -20.30 -16.74
N SER A 88 5.52 -20.28 -15.68
CA SER A 88 6.72 -19.47 -15.55
C SER A 88 7.98 -20.29 -15.85
N PRO A 89 9.16 -19.67 -16.01
CA PRO A 89 10.43 -20.38 -16.16
C PRO A 89 10.75 -21.38 -15.04
N SER A 90 10.25 -21.17 -13.81
CA SER A 90 10.49 -22.07 -12.66
C SER A 90 9.33 -23.02 -12.35
N GLY A 91 8.21 -22.92 -13.07
CA GLY A 91 7.08 -23.84 -12.90
C GLY A 91 5.71 -23.20 -13.08
N ALA A 92 4.67 -24.02 -12.92
CA ALA A 92 3.29 -23.59 -13.03
C ALA A 92 2.77 -22.96 -11.74
N LEU A 93 2.01 -21.88 -11.87
CA LEU A 93 1.35 -21.18 -10.77
C LEU A 93 -0.06 -20.73 -11.18
N VAL A 94 -0.86 -20.30 -10.22
CA VAL A 94 -2.14 -19.64 -10.48
C VAL A 94 -2.19 -18.29 -9.79
N ALA A 95 -2.86 -17.34 -10.42
CA ALA A 95 -3.01 -16.00 -9.87
C ALA A 95 -4.44 -15.46 -10.03
N GLU A 96 -4.87 -14.64 -9.09
CA GLU A 96 -6.18 -13.99 -9.10
C GLU A 96 -6.01 -12.47 -8.94
N ALA A 97 -6.62 -11.70 -9.82
CA ALA A 97 -6.64 -10.25 -9.74
C ALA A 97 -7.73 -9.76 -8.77
N VAL A 98 -7.39 -8.72 -8.01
CA VAL A 98 -8.31 -8.05 -7.10
C VAL A 98 -7.92 -6.59 -6.92
N ILE A 99 -8.94 -5.75 -6.77
CA ILE A 99 -8.76 -4.38 -6.31
C ILE A 99 -9.33 -4.22 -4.90
N ALA A 100 -8.66 -3.42 -4.08
CA ALA A 100 -9.27 -2.86 -2.88
C ALA A 100 -10.08 -1.62 -3.30
N SER A 101 -11.38 -1.78 -3.54
CA SER A 101 -12.25 -0.64 -3.88
C SER A 101 -12.68 0.14 -2.63
N HIS A 102 -13.07 1.40 -2.84
CA HIS A 102 -13.67 2.24 -1.82
C HIS A 102 -14.90 1.58 -1.16
N PRO A 103 -15.11 1.79 0.15
CA PRO A 103 -16.32 1.34 0.83
C PRO A 103 -17.56 2.14 0.41
N GLU A 104 -18.74 1.56 0.62
CA GLU A 104 -20.01 2.20 0.26
C GLU A 104 -20.21 3.55 0.99
N GLY A 105 -20.52 4.59 0.21
CA GLY A 105 -20.70 5.96 0.70
C GLY A 105 -19.41 6.74 0.95
N TYR A 106 -18.23 6.17 0.66
CA TYR A 106 -16.94 6.86 0.69
C TYR A 106 -16.54 7.34 -0.70
N ALA A 107 -15.61 8.28 -0.75
CA ALA A 107 -15.15 8.85 -2.01
C ALA A 107 -14.39 7.78 -2.82
N PRO A 108 -14.74 7.55 -4.09
CA PRO A 108 -13.95 6.71 -4.97
C PRO A 108 -12.65 7.42 -5.38
N GLU A 109 -11.65 6.66 -5.85
CA GLU A 109 -10.33 7.22 -6.17
C GLU A 109 -10.36 8.36 -7.21
N TRP A 110 -11.29 8.31 -8.15
CA TRP A 110 -11.42 9.32 -9.21
C TRP A 110 -12.08 10.61 -8.71
N ASN A 111 -12.52 10.67 -7.45
CA ASN A 111 -13.01 11.88 -6.81
C ASN A 111 -11.86 12.73 -6.27
N LYS A 112 -11.20 13.45 -7.16
CA LYS A 112 -10.11 14.39 -6.85
C LYS A 112 -10.52 15.77 -7.34
N ASP A 113 -10.39 16.81 -6.52
CA ASP A 113 -10.60 18.20 -6.95
C ASP A 113 -9.26 18.83 -7.35
N PRO A 114 -8.95 18.93 -8.65
CA PRO A 114 -7.66 19.42 -9.12
C PRO A 114 -7.43 20.91 -8.85
N THR A 115 -8.43 21.65 -8.35
CA THR A 115 -8.31 23.06 -7.99
C THR A 115 -7.99 23.29 -6.52
N LYS A 116 -7.95 22.22 -5.71
CA LYS A 116 -7.61 22.29 -4.30
C LYS A 116 -6.32 21.52 -4.08
N ASP A 117 -5.45 22.06 -3.27
CA ASP A 117 -4.35 21.27 -2.73
C ASP A 117 -4.90 20.38 -1.60
N GLN A 118 -5.52 19.26 -1.99
CA GLN A 118 -6.06 18.30 -1.03
C GLN A 118 -4.96 17.43 -0.43
N ILE A 119 -3.77 17.38 -1.04
CA ILE A 119 -2.68 16.49 -0.63
C ILE A 119 -2.09 16.95 0.70
N SER A 120 -1.87 18.25 0.87
CA SER A 120 -1.37 18.82 2.14
C SER A 120 -2.34 18.67 3.32
N GLU A 121 -3.62 18.41 3.05
CA GLU A 121 -4.67 18.18 4.07
C GLU A 121 -4.82 16.70 4.45
N ILE A 122 -4.07 15.78 3.82
CA ILE A 122 -4.20 14.34 4.07
C ILE A 122 -3.57 13.98 5.43
N ASP A 123 -4.39 13.45 6.34
CA ASP A 123 -3.90 12.74 7.51
C ASP A 123 -3.44 11.33 7.09
N ILE A 124 -2.13 11.14 7.00
CA ILE A 124 -1.48 9.90 6.57
C ILE A 124 -1.88 8.71 7.47
N ALA A 125 -2.05 8.93 8.77
CA ALA A 125 -2.43 7.85 9.68
C ALA A 125 -3.86 7.35 9.38
N ILE A 126 -4.80 8.26 9.13
CA ILE A 126 -6.17 7.92 8.73
C ILE A 126 -6.19 7.23 7.36
N MET A 127 -5.40 7.73 6.40
CA MET A 127 -5.26 7.13 5.07
C MET A 127 -4.79 5.68 5.17
N LEU A 128 -3.70 5.45 5.92
CA LEU A 128 -3.09 4.14 6.07
C LEU A 128 -4.00 3.16 6.84
N GLU A 129 -4.76 3.63 7.85
CA GLU A 129 -5.73 2.78 8.54
C GLU A 129 -6.84 2.30 7.59
N LEU A 130 -7.45 3.20 6.81
CA LEU A 130 -8.45 2.83 5.82
C LEU A 130 -7.86 1.88 4.77
N ALA A 131 -6.69 2.20 4.23
CA ALA A 131 -6.00 1.37 3.25
C ALA A 131 -5.75 -0.04 3.79
N SER A 132 -5.19 -0.15 4.99
CA SER A 132 -4.87 -1.44 5.62
C SER A 132 -6.13 -2.30 5.78
N ILE A 133 -7.24 -1.71 6.24
CA ILE A 133 -8.52 -2.42 6.37
C ILE A 133 -9.02 -2.91 5.02
N ARG A 134 -8.95 -2.09 3.97
CA ARG A 134 -9.48 -2.42 2.64
C ARG A 134 -8.63 -3.48 1.94
N LEU A 135 -7.30 -3.37 2.02
CA LEU A 135 -6.38 -4.39 1.51
C LEU A 135 -6.56 -5.72 2.25
N ALA A 136 -6.65 -5.71 3.58
CA ALA A 136 -6.89 -6.90 4.39
C ALA A 136 -8.18 -7.65 3.99
N ASN A 137 -9.29 -6.91 3.77
CA ASN A 137 -10.54 -7.52 3.31
C ASN A 137 -10.43 -8.11 1.90
N ALA A 138 -9.70 -7.45 0.97
CA ALA A 138 -9.49 -7.94 -0.38
C ALA A 138 -8.67 -9.25 -0.37
N ILE A 139 -7.58 -9.28 0.40
CA ILE A 139 -6.72 -10.48 0.57
C ILE A 139 -7.53 -11.63 1.18
N THR A 140 -8.21 -11.38 2.30
CA THR A 140 -9.00 -12.41 3.01
C THR A 140 -10.10 -12.98 2.11
N SER A 141 -10.78 -12.13 1.31
CA SER A 141 -11.80 -12.58 0.36
C SER A 141 -11.23 -13.52 -0.71
N LYS A 142 -10.06 -13.22 -1.26
CA LYS A 142 -9.42 -14.07 -2.27
C LYS A 142 -8.78 -15.33 -1.69
N HIS A 143 -8.22 -15.26 -0.48
CA HIS A 143 -7.80 -16.45 0.27
C HIS A 143 -8.98 -17.39 0.50
N GLN A 144 -10.12 -16.88 0.97
CA GLN A 144 -11.32 -17.69 1.17
C GLN A 144 -11.83 -18.29 -0.16
N LYS A 145 -11.84 -17.51 -1.25
CA LYS A 145 -12.19 -18.01 -2.59
C LYS A 145 -11.27 -19.14 -3.05
N TYR A 146 -9.98 -19.07 -2.73
CA TYR A 146 -9.05 -20.15 -3.02
C TYR A 146 -9.39 -21.41 -2.22
N VAL A 147 -9.56 -21.29 -0.91
CA VAL A 147 -9.89 -22.41 -0.01
C VAL A 147 -11.19 -23.08 -0.46
N ASP A 148 -12.23 -22.30 -0.72
CA ASP A 148 -13.55 -22.82 -1.03
C ASP A 148 -13.68 -23.38 -2.45
N HIS A 149 -12.89 -22.87 -3.40
CA HIS A 149 -13.07 -23.16 -4.81
C HIS A 149 -11.79 -23.58 -5.54
N TYR A 150 -10.79 -22.70 -5.61
CA TYR A 150 -9.63 -22.90 -6.49
C TYR A 150 -8.78 -24.10 -6.08
N SER A 151 -8.64 -24.33 -4.78
CA SER A 151 -7.91 -25.48 -4.22
C SER A 151 -8.44 -26.84 -4.71
N LYS A 152 -9.72 -26.90 -5.13
CA LYS A 152 -10.42 -28.10 -5.61
C LYS A 152 -10.26 -28.31 -7.12
N MET A 153 -9.76 -27.31 -7.85
CA MET A 153 -9.59 -27.38 -9.31
C MET A 153 -8.32 -28.13 -9.70
N LYS A 154 -8.42 -28.98 -10.73
CA LYS A 154 -7.29 -29.79 -11.20
C LYS A 154 -6.09 -28.95 -11.64
N HIS A 155 -6.35 -27.80 -12.26
CA HIS A 155 -5.32 -26.91 -12.79
C HIS A 155 -4.75 -25.92 -11.76
N ALA A 156 -5.33 -25.81 -10.55
CA ALA A 156 -4.86 -24.90 -9.49
C ALA A 156 -4.32 -25.62 -8.24
N LYS A 157 -4.76 -26.86 -7.98
CA LYS A 157 -4.27 -27.65 -6.84
C LYS A 157 -2.76 -27.84 -6.89
N LYS A 158 -2.13 -27.84 -5.71
CA LYS A 158 -0.69 -28.09 -5.53
C LYS A 158 0.24 -27.18 -6.34
N LYS A 159 -0.19 -25.94 -6.56
CA LYS A 159 0.60 -24.91 -7.24
C LYS A 159 0.68 -23.67 -6.36
N PRO A 160 1.72 -22.83 -6.52
CA PRO A 160 1.74 -21.52 -5.90
C PRO A 160 0.51 -20.71 -6.29
N PHE A 161 -0.08 -20.05 -5.31
CA PHE A 161 -1.22 -19.16 -5.49
C PHE A 161 -0.81 -17.72 -5.18
N VAL A 162 -0.97 -16.85 -6.18
CA VAL A 162 -0.61 -15.43 -6.08
C VAL A 162 -1.88 -14.58 -6.11
N ILE A 163 -2.01 -13.67 -5.14
CA ILE A 163 -3.06 -12.64 -5.19
C ILE A 163 -2.45 -11.39 -5.81
N CYS A 164 -2.97 -10.96 -6.97
CA CYS A 164 -2.57 -9.72 -7.61
C CYS A 164 -3.46 -8.59 -7.10
N LEU A 165 -2.94 -7.71 -6.26
CA LEU A 165 -3.69 -6.69 -5.52
C LEU A 165 -3.34 -5.26 -5.97
N ALA A 166 -4.34 -4.44 -6.29
CA ALA A 166 -4.16 -3.00 -6.45
C ALA A 166 -5.02 -2.17 -5.46
N PRO A 167 -4.47 -1.10 -4.89
CA PRO A 167 -5.19 -0.19 -4.00
C PRO A 167 -5.99 0.82 -4.81
N PHE A 168 -7.32 0.82 -4.71
CA PHE A 168 -8.21 1.83 -5.32
C PHE A 168 -9.24 2.31 -4.30
N GLU A 169 -8.87 2.30 -3.02
CA GLU A 169 -9.81 2.38 -1.91
C GLU A 169 -10.22 3.81 -1.53
N GLN A 170 -9.47 4.80 -2.01
CA GLN A 170 -9.69 6.21 -1.69
C GLN A 170 -8.98 7.13 -2.71
N PRO A 171 -9.34 8.43 -2.78
CA PRO A 171 -8.55 9.42 -3.49
C PRO A 171 -7.10 9.41 -2.99
N TYR A 172 -6.16 9.59 -3.92
CA TYR A 172 -4.72 9.64 -3.62
C TYR A 172 -4.17 8.37 -2.93
N PHE A 173 -4.81 7.21 -3.13
CA PHE A 173 -4.37 5.91 -2.62
C PHE A 173 -2.90 5.56 -2.91
N PHE A 174 -2.23 6.23 -3.84
CA PHE A 174 -0.83 5.94 -4.17
C PHE A 174 0.15 6.56 -3.15
N ILE A 175 -0.30 7.50 -2.31
CA ILE A 175 0.53 8.16 -1.29
C ILE A 175 0.91 7.20 -0.15
N GLN A 176 0.12 6.15 0.10
CA GLN A 176 0.51 5.11 1.06
C GLN A 176 1.71 4.28 0.61
N HIS A 177 2.09 4.34 -0.68
CA HIS A 177 3.09 3.45 -1.28
C HIS A 177 2.73 1.98 -1.02
N ASP A 178 3.59 1.26 -0.32
CA ASP A 178 3.42 -0.12 0.14
C ASP A 178 3.13 -0.23 1.66
N ASN A 179 3.14 0.89 2.40
CA ASN A 179 3.08 0.87 3.86
C ASN A 179 1.86 0.10 4.40
N ALA A 180 0.66 0.33 3.86
CA ALA A 180 -0.52 -0.38 4.35
C ALA A 180 -0.48 -1.87 4.01
N LEU A 181 0.16 -2.27 2.90
CA LEU A 181 0.36 -3.67 2.57
C LEU A 181 1.35 -4.32 3.55
N CYS A 182 2.45 -3.64 3.86
CA CYS A 182 3.46 -4.09 4.83
C CYS A 182 2.85 -4.26 6.23
N ARG A 183 1.98 -3.33 6.64
CA ARG A 183 1.18 -3.47 7.87
C ARG A 183 0.35 -4.75 7.85
N VAL A 184 -0.43 -4.97 6.79
CA VAL A 184 -1.33 -6.14 6.67
C VAL A 184 -0.57 -7.46 6.64
N LEU A 185 0.51 -7.56 5.87
CA LEU A 185 1.23 -8.81 5.66
C LEU A 185 2.21 -9.13 6.77
N TYR A 186 2.97 -8.14 7.24
CA TYR A 186 4.14 -8.36 8.10
C TYR A 186 4.07 -7.61 9.43
N LYS A 187 2.99 -6.88 9.69
CA LYS A 187 2.83 -5.97 10.84
C LYS A 187 3.82 -4.81 10.87
N PHE A 188 4.72 -4.72 9.89
CA PHE A 188 5.69 -3.63 9.79
C PHE A 188 4.97 -2.30 9.58
N ASP A 189 5.30 -1.30 10.39
CA ASP A 189 4.73 0.04 10.29
C ASP A 189 5.76 1.03 9.76
N GLN A 190 6.81 1.32 10.53
CA GLN A 190 7.84 2.30 10.14
C GLN A 190 9.22 1.94 10.71
N PRO A 191 10.31 2.25 9.99
CA PRO A 191 11.63 2.22 10.58
C PRO A 191 11.78 3.37 11.59
N LEU A 192 12.46 3.11 12.69
CA LEU A 192 12.77 4.10 13.72
C LEU A 192 14.24 4.49 13.57
N TYR A 193 14.48 5.78 13.43
CA TYR A 193 15.83 6.32 13.29
C TYR A 193 15.93 7.74 13.85
N VAL A 194 17.16 8.16 14.11
CA VAL A 194 17.51 9.55 14.41
C VAL A 194 18.62 9.98 13.48
N ASP A 195 18.57 11.23 13.04
CA ASP A 195 19.64 11.83 12.26
C ASP A 195 20.55 12.64 13.22
N ASP A 196 21.87 12.42 13.14
CA ASP A 196 22.86 13.20 13.89
C ASP A 196 22.79 14.67 13.42
N PRO A 197 22.59 15.63 14.33
CA PRO A 197 22.39 17.03 13.94
C PRO A 197 23.66 17.73 13.44
N VAL A 198 24.85 17.14 13.68
CA VAL A 198 26.15 17.68 13.29
C VAL A 198 26.65 17.03 12.00
N THR A 199 26.68 15.69 11.95
CA THR A 199 27.21 14.95 10.79
C THR A 199 26.17 14.73 9.72
N GLY A 200 24.88 14.78 10.09
CA GLY A 200 23.78 14.38 9.23
C GLY A 200 23.74 12.88 8.98
N GLU A 201 24.44 12.03 9.75
CA GLU A 201 24.39 10.56 9.65
C GLU A 201 23.07 10.01 10.19
N ARG A 202 22.54 8.89 9.65
CA ARG A 202 21.29 8.26 10.14
C ARG A 202 21.64 7.08 11.03
N HIS A 203 21.18 7.11 12.28
CA HIS A 203 21.28 5.98 13.19
C HIS A 203 19.94 5.25 13.25
N TYR A 204 19.94 4.01 12.78
CA TYR A 204 18.79 3.11 12.90
C TYR A 204 18.65 2.64 14.34
N LEU A 205 17.45 2.77 14.89
CA LEU A 205 17.13 2.40 16.27
C LEU A 205 16.33 1.10 16.36
N GLY A 206 15.54 0.80 15.33
CA GLY A 206 14.66 -0.37 15.27
C GLY A 206 13.46 -0.10 14.36
N GLU A 207 12.32 -0.73 14.62
CA GLU A 207 11.10 -0.57 13.83
C GLU A 207 9.86 -0.61 14.71
N SER A 208 8.79 0.07 14.30
CA SER A 208 7.47 -0.04 14.91
C SER A 208 6.60 -1.06 14.16
N HIS A 209 5.70 -1.70 14.89
CA HIS A 209 4.71 -2.61 14.32
C HIS A 209 3.28 -2.12 14.54
N ILE A 210 2.33 -2.74 13.85
CA ILE A 210 0.90 -2.56 14.08
C ILE A 210 0.19 -3.90 14.06
N GLN A 211 -0.48 -4.24 15.16
CA GLN A 211 -1.08 -5.56 15.34
C GLN A 211 -2.46 -5.69 14.68
N GLU A 212 -3.23 -4.60 14.69
CA GLU A 212 -4.58 -4.57 14.19
C GLU A 212 -5.04 -3.14 13.85
N ALA A 213 -6.10 -3.05 13.07
CA ALA A 213 -6.90 -1.85 12.88
C ALA A 213 -8.34 -2.08 13.31
N GLN A 214 -9.06 -1.01 13.66
CA GLN A 214 -10.44 -1.09 14.10
C GLN A 214 -11.38 -0.67 12.95
N LYS A 215 -12.31 -1.55 12.57
CA LYS A 215 -13.38 -1.15 11.63
C LYS A 215 -14.26 -0.10 12.30
N ILE A 216 -14.92 0.72 11.49
CA ILE A 216 -15.96 1.65 11.96
C ILE A 216 -17.10 0.92 12.70
N THR A 217 -17.34 -0.35 12.35
CA THR A 217 -18.31 -1.21 13.04
C THR A 217 -17.87 -1.64 14.44
N GLY A 218 -16.63 -1.34 14.83
CA GLY A 218 -16.02 -1.77 16.10
C GLY A 218 -15.37 -3.15 16.07
N SER A 219 -15.36 -3.84 14.93
CA SER A 219 -14.73 -5.15 14.80
C SER A 219 -13.23 -5.01 14.47
N PRO A 220 -12.33 -5.75 15.14
CA PRO A 220 -10.91 -5.71 14.83
C PRO A 220 -10.59 -6.36 13.48
N VAL A 221 -9.51 -5.89 12.86
CA VAL A 221 -8.84 -6.54 11.72
C VAL A 221 -7.41 -6.82 12.16
N SER A 222 -7.12 -8.07 12.50
CA SER A 222 -5.77 -8.49 12.86
C SER A 222 -4.88 -8.54 11.63
N PHE A 223 -3.64 -8.09 11.77
CA PHE A 223 -2.62 -8.09 10.73
C PHE A 223 -1.60 -9.22 10.90
N GLY A 224 -0.60 -9.24 10.01
CA GLY A 224 0.47 -10.23 9.98
C GLY A 224 0.11 -11.49 9.20
N TYR A 225 -0.56 -11.36 8.05
CA TYR A 225 -1.02 -12.53 7.30
C TYR A 225 0.11 -13.47 6.85
N PHE A 226 1.35 -12.96 6.73
CA PHE A 226 2.55 -13.73 6.40
C PHE A 226 3.53 -13.82 7.59
N THR A 227 3.05 -13.59 8.82
CA THR A 227 3.85 -13.79 10.05
C THR A 227 3.58 -15.13 10.74
N ASP A 228 2.64 -15.93 10.22
CA ASP A 228 2.29 -17.26 10.70
C ASP A 228 1.61 -18.08 9.59
N ALA A 229 1.23 -19.33 9.89
CA ALA A 229 0.68 -20.28 8.92
C ALA A 229 -0.82 -20.08 8.58
N ARG A 230 -1.49 -19.03 9.06
CA ARG A 230 -2.96 -18.87 8.86
C ARG A 230 -3.38 -18.70 7.39
N MET A 231 -2.47 -18.25 6.53
CA MET A 231 -2.66 -18.11 5.08
C MET A 231 -1.62 -18.92 4.30
N ASP A 232 -1.21 -20.10 4.78
CA ASP A 232 -0.24 -20.97 4.10
C ASP A 232 -0.65 -21.37 2.66
N ASP A 233 -1.93 -21.24 2.30
CA ASP A 233 -2.40 -21.44 0.92
C ASP A 233 -1.96 -20.33 -0.06
N VAL A 234 -1.62 -19.13 0.42
CA VAL A 234 -1.18 -17.99 -0.40
C VAL A 234 0.35 -17.96 -0.44
N SER A 235 0.93 -17.99 -1.63
CA SER A 235 2.38 -18.03 -1.83
C SER A 235 3.01 -16.65 -1.85
N ALA A 236 2.34 -15.69 -2.48
CA ALA A 236 2.80 -14.32 -2.59
C ALA A 236 1.64 -13.34 -2.89
N ILE A 237 1.88 -12.06 -2.64
CA ILE A 237 1.08 -10.96 -3.17
C ILE A 237 1.88 -10.24 -4.25
N PHE A 238 1.29 -10.04 -5.43
CA PHE A 238 1.80 -9.18 -6.48
C PHE A 238 1.04 -7.83 -6.41
N PHE A 239 1.73 -6.73 -6.15
CA PHE A 239 1.10 -5.46 -5.81
C PHE A 239 1.66 -4.29 -6.62
N SER A 240 0.83 -3.30 -6.93
CA SER A 240 1.30 -2.01 -7.41
C SER A 240 0.30 -0.91 -7.08
N CYS A 241 0.79 0.17 -6.46
CA CYS A 241 0.02 1.41 -6.30
C CYS A 241 0.28 2.42 -7.43
N THR A 242 1.20 2.13 -8.36
CA THR A 242 1.56 2.97 -9.52
C THR A 242 0.96 2.47 -10.83
N ALA A 243 0.24 1.35 -10.82
CA ALA A 243 -0.57 0.87 -11.94
C ALA A 243 -1.81 1.75 -12.17
N THR A 244 -1.58 2.97 -12.63
CA THR A 244 -2.60 4.00 -12.85
C THR A 244 -2.57 4.49 -14.29
N PHE A 245 -3.52 5.37 -14.66
CA PHE A 245 -3.47 6.02 -15.98
C PHE A 245 -2.22 6.89 -16.18
N THR A 246 -1.53 7.31 -15.11
CA THR A 246 -0.22 7.97 -15.21
C THR A 246 0.81 7.03 -15.84
N LYS A 247 0.81 5.73 -15.48
CA LYS A 247 1.71 4.73 -16.09
C LYS A 247 1.46 4.59 -17.58
N VAL A 248 0.20 4.50 -17.99
CA VAL A 248 -0.18 4.43 -19.42
C VAL A 248 0.38 5.63 -20.19
N ARG A 249 0.29 6.83 -19.61
CA ARG A 249 0.85 8.06 -20.21
C ARG A 249 2.37 8.12 -20.20
N ALA A 250 3.02 7.54 -19.20
CA ALA A 250 4.48 7.49 -19.13
C ALA A 250 5.04 6.56 -20.22
N ILE A 251 4.38 5.42 -20.44
CA ILE A 251 4.75 4.39 -21.42
C ILE A 251 4.38 4.78 -22.85
N SER A 252 3.33 5.58 -23.06
CA SER A 252 2.94 6.00 -24.42
C SER A 252 4.10 6.71 -25.14
N GLU A 253 4.29 6.47 -26.43
CA GLU A 253 5.45 7.03 -27.16
C GLU A 253 5.48 8.57 -27.11
N THR A 254 4.32 9.20 -27.29
CA THR A 254 4.12 10.65 -27.23
C THR A 254 2.72 10.96 -26.68
N ASN A 255 2.42 12.24 -26.50
CA ASN A 255 1.08 12.72 -26.17
C ASN A 255 0.72 13.89 -27.09
N ASP A 256 -0.52 13.93 -27.55
CA ASP A 256 -1.06 15.05 -28.36
C ASP A 256 -1.24 16.36 -27.56
N TYR A 257 -0.80 16.35 -26.29
CA TYR A 257 -0.94 17.46 -25.37
C TYR A 257 0.21 17.45 -24.36
N PRO A 258 0.65 18.61 -23.85
CA PRO A 258 1.72 18.66 -22.86
C PRO A 258 1.32 17.96 -21.56
N VAL A 259 2.19 17.06 -21.11
CA VAL A 259 2.08 16.37 -19.82
C VAL A 259 3.35 16.65 -19.02
N LEU A 260 3.15 17.10 -17.79
CA LEU A 260 4.21 17.22 -16.79
C LEU A 260 4.04 16.07 -15.79
N PHE A 261 5.09 15.27 -15.64
CA PHE A 261 5.19 14.18 -14.69
C PHE A 261 5.90 14.64 -13.43
N PHE A 262 5.47 14.08 -12.31
CA PHE A 262 6.10 14.18 -11.01
C PHE A 262 6.32 12.76 -10.51
N ALA A 263 7.52 12.43 -10.06
CA ALA A 263 7.79 11.09 -9.53
C ALA A 263 8.84 11.14 -8.42
N ARG A 264 8.76 10.14 -7.53
CA ARG A 264 9.83 9.83 -6.59
C ARG A 264 10.33 8.43 -6.87
N ARG A 265 11.65 8.30 -7.01
CA ARG A 265 12.33 7.03 -7.18
C ARG A 265 13.28 6.78 -6.01
N TYR A 266 13.36 5.52 -5.58
CA TYR A 266 14.30 5.10 -4.54
C TYR A 266 15.72 5.48 -4.93
N ASN A 267 16.49 5.94 -3.94
CA ASN A 267 17.89 6.30 -4.09
C ASN A 267 18.67 5.45 -3.09
N ALA A 268 19.46 4.50 -3.59
CA ALA A 268 20.23 3.58 -2.75
C ALA A 268 21.44 4.28 -2.08
N GLN A 269 21.79 5.50 -2.51
CA GLN A 269 22.97 6.23 -2.06
C GLN A 269 22.65 7.44 -1.18
N ASP A 270 21.37 7.77 -0.99
CA ASP A 270 20.92 8.93 -0.22
C ASP A 270 19.70 8.57 0.64
N LYS A 271 19.45 9.39 1.66
CA LYS A 271 18.27 9.30 2.51
C LYS A 271 17.01 9.84 1.83
N GLU A 272 17.20 10.74 0.87
CA GLU A 272 16.12 11.33 0.09
C GLU A 272 15.97 10.64 -1.27
N PRO A 273 14.74 10.33 -1.70
CA PRO A 273 14.51 9.76 -3.02
C PRO A 273 14.83 10.76 -4.13
N HIS A 274 15.14 10.26 -5.31
CA HIS A 274 15.22 11.09 -6.50
C HIS A 274 13.86 11.72 -6.78
N GLN A 275 13.81 13.05 -6.79
CA GLN A 275 12.62 13.81 -7.13
C GLN A 275 12.68 14.22 -8.60
N ILE A 276 11.64 13.89 -9.36
CA ILE A 276 11.57 14.13 -10.79
C ILE A 276 10.38 15.05 -11.07
N ALA A 277 10.64 16.11 -11.83
CA ALA A 277 9.61 16.94 -12.46
C ALA A 277 10.01 17.14 -13.94
N ALA A 278 9.35 16.41 -14.85
CA ALA A 278 9.78 16.32 -16.24
C ALA A 278 8.61 16.25 -17.22
N SER A 279 8.78 16.84 -18.40
CA SER A 279 7.85 16.66 -19.52
C SER A 279 7.99 15.27 -20.13
N LYS A 280 6.97 14.82 -20.87
CA LYS A 280 6.97 13.49 -21.50
C LYS A 280 8.27 13.10 -22.24
N PRO A 281 8.92 13.96 -23.06
CA PRO A 281 10.15 13.58 -23.76
C PRO A 281 11.34 13.29 -22.83
N ASN A 282 11.27 13.72 -21.57
CA ASN A 282 12.32 13.58 -20.56
C ASN A 282 11.86 12.68 -19.39
N TYR A 283 10.77 11.93 -19.57
CA TYR A 283 10.21 11.08 -18.54
C TYR A 283 9.77 9.74 -19.12
N GLU A 284 10.33 8.67 -18.57
CA GLU A 284 10.04 7.30 -18.97
C GLU A 284 9.78 6.44 -17.73
N GLU A 285 8.91 5.45 -17.92
CA GLU A 285 8.67 4.37 -16.99
C GLU A 285 8.61 3.07 -17.78
N SER A 286 9.07 2.00 -17.15
CA SER A 286 8.81 0.66 -17.63
C SER A 286 7.42 0.16 -17.17
N LEU A 287 7.04 -1.01 -17.70
CA LEU A 287 5.80 -1.66 -17.30
C LEU A 287 5.84 -2.12 -15.83
N LEU A 288 6.98 -2.63 -15.37
CA LEU A 288 7.12 -3.22 -14.03
C LEU A 288 7.54 -2.18 -12.97
N ASP A 289 7.85 -0.94 -13.36
CA ASP A 289 8.18 0.14 -12.42
C ASP A 289 7.07 0.31 -11.36
N GLY A 290 7.44 0.15 -10.09
CA GLY A 290 6.55 0.27 -8.94
C GLY A 290 5.71 -0.99 -8.67
N VAL A 291 6.16 -2.15 -9.16
CA VAL A 291 5.65 -3.47 -8.77
C VAL A 291 6.38 -3.95 -7.53
N HIS A 292 5.61 -4.47 -6.58
CA HIS A 292 6.05 -5.13 -5.36
C HIS A 292 5.64 -6.60 -5.39
N VAL A 293 6.52 -7.49 -4.93
CA VAL A 293 6.20 -8.90 -4.71
C VAL A 293 6.50 -9.26 -3.26
N CYS A 294 5.46 -9.60 -2.51
CA CYS A 294 5.55 -9.95 -1.11
C CYS A 294 5.42 -11.46 -0.92
N PHE A 295 6.45 -12.11 -0.39
CA PHE A 295 6.49 -13.57 -0.22
C PHE A 295 5.95 -14.01 1.13
N ASN A 296 5.15 -15.08 1.13
CA ASN A 296 4.74 -15.76 2.36
C ASN A 296 5.77 -16.85 2.73
N PRO A 297 6.56 -16.68 3.81
CA PRO A 297 7.53 -17.70 4.21
C PRO A 297 6.87 -18.98 4.77
N PHE A 298 5.56 -18.93 5.07
CA PHE A 298 4.78 -20.07 5.53
C PHE A 298 4.00 -20.76 4.40
N ALA A 299 4.20 -20.36 3.14
CA ALA A 299 3.46 -20.93 2.01
C ALA A 299 3.66 -22.45 1.88
N ARG A 300 2.56 -23.18 1.79
CA ARG A 300 2.53 -24.63 1.54
C ARG A 300 3.12 -24.98 0.17
N TYR A 301 2.90 -24.13 -0.82
CA TYR A 301 3.51 -24.21 -2.14
C TYR A 301 4.22 -22.89 -2.43
N PRO A 302 5.51 -22.75 -2.07
CA PRO A 302 6.22 -21.48 -2.19
C PRO A 302 6.41 -21.09 -3.66
N LEU A 303 6.36 -19.77 -3.92
CA LEU A 303 6.73 -19.20 -5.20
C LEU A 303 8.23 -18.95 -5.22
N ASP A 304 8.88 -19.27 -6.33
CA ASP A 304 10.32 -19.05 -6.51
C ASP A 304 10.64 -17.55 -6.66
N PRO A 305 11.39 -16.93 -5.72
CA PRO A 305 11.72 -15.51 -5.79
C PRO A 305 12.59 -15.12 -6.98
N THR A 306 13.36 -16.07 -7.56
CA THR A 306 14.26 -15.77 -8.69
C THR A 306 13.51 -15.35 -9.94
N LEU A 307 12.19 -15.59 -10.01
CA LEU A 307 11.31 -15.10 -11.07
C LEU A 307 11.28 -13.56 -11.18
N PHE A 308 11.65 -12.85 -10.10
CA PHE A 308 11.54 -11.38 -10.01
C PHE A 308 12.89 -10.69 -9.74
N LEU A 309 13.98 -11.45 -9.56
CA LEU A 309 15.32 -10.89 -9.40
C LEU A 309 15.81 -10.21 -10.69
N ASP A 310 16.73 -9.26 -10.54
CA ASP A 310 17.31 -8.47 -11.63
C ASP A 310 16.25 -7.72 -12.48
N ARG A 311 15.14 -7.37 -11.84
CA ARG A 311 14.06 -6.54 -12.39
C ARG A 311 13.92 -5.25 -11.59
N GLU A 312 13.19 -4.31 -12.16
CA GLU A 312 12.71 -3.08 -11.51
C GLU A 312 11.59 -3.31 -10.46
N ILE A 313 11.59 -4.49 -9.82
CA ILE A 313 10.57 -4.96 -8.88
C ILE A 313 11.14 -4.91 -7.46
N ALA A 314 10.35 -4.41 -6.50
CA ALA A 314 10.67 -4.52 -5.08
C ALA A 314 10.24 -5.88 -4.54
N ILE A 315 11.13 -6.56 -3.83
CA ILE A 315 10.89 -7.89 -3.27
C ILE A 315 10.84 -7.78 -1.75
N HIS A 316 9.78 -8.34 -1.15
CA HIS A 316 9.55 -8.26 0.29
C HIS A 316 9.62 -9.64 0.93
N HIS A 317 10.43 -9.74 1.97
CA HIS A 317 10.66 -10.96 2.74
C HIS A 317 10.30 -10.77 4.22
N TYR A 318 9.86 -11.86 4.84
CA TYR A 318 9.72 -11.97 6.28
C TYR A 318 10.50 -13.19 6.75
N PHE A 319 11.27 -13.04 7.82
CA PHE A 319 12.13 -14.06 8.38
C PHE A 319 11.55 -14.55 9.71
N PRO A 320 10.89 -15.71 9.75
CA PRO A 320 10.20 -16.19 10.96
C PRO A 320 11.10 -16.35 12.19
N GLN A 321 12.38 -16.69 11.99
CA GLN A 321 13.32 -16.94 13.09
C GLN A 321 13.68 -15.66 13.84
N SER A 322 13.92 -14.57 13.12
CA SER A 322 14.23 -13.24 13.68
C SER A 322 13.00 -12.36 13.85
N GLN A 323 11.84 -12.79 13.33
CA GLN A 323 10.61 -12.01 13.23
C GLN A 323 10.80 -10.66 12.51
N SER A 324 11.74 -10.61 11.57
CA SER A 324 12.11 -9.38 10.88
C SER A 324 11.55 -9.33 9.45
N TYR A 325 11.15 -8.13 9.04
CA TYR A 325 10.75 -7.82 7.67
C TYR A 325 11.90 -7.13 6.93
N MET A 326 12.07 -7.45 5.65
CA MET A 326 13.02 -6.76 4.77
C MET A 326 12.41 -6.52 3.39
N VAL A 327 12.87 -5.45 2.74
CA VAL A 327 12.57 -5.14 1.36
C VAL A 327 13.86 -4.92 0.58
N ASP A 328 13.98 -5.61 -0.55
CA ASP A 328 15.03 -5.44 -1.53
C ASP A 328 14.43 -4.69 -2.73
N ALA A 329 14.78 -3.41 -2.87
CA ALA A 329 14.36 -2.58 -3.99
C ALA A 329 15.59 -2.10 -4.79
N PRO A 330 15.57 -2.19 -6.13
CA PRO A 330 16.67 -1.70 -6.95
C PRO A 330 16.77 -0.17 -6.87
N ASP A 331 17.99 0.35 -7.03
CA ASP A 331 18.18 1.80 -7.20
C ASP A 331 17.32 2.33 -8.35
N GLY A 332 16.68 3.48 -8.16
CA GLY A 332 15.72 4.03 -9.11
C GLY A 332 14.32 3.40 -9.09
N PHE A 333 14.00 2.48 -8.16
CA PHE A 333 12.66 1.89 -8.02
C PHE A 333 11.57 2.97 -7.89
N LEU A 334 10.48 2.87 -8.68
CA LEU A 334 9.40 3.86 -8.66
C LEU A 334 8.52 3.73 -7.40
N ILE A 335 8.61 4.72 -6.50
CA ILE A 335 7.85 4.76 -5.24
C ILE A 335 6.47 5.38 -5.48
N GLU A 336 6.43 6.52 -6.16
CA GLU A 336 5.19 7.22 -6.48
C GLU A 336 5.33 8.02 -7.77
N HIS A 337 4.19 8.28 -8.40
CA HIS A 337 4.11 9.16 -9.55
C HIS A 337 2.78 9.92 -9.63
N GLY A 338 2.78 10.97 -10.44
CA GLY A 338 1.62 11.73 -10.80
C GLY A 338 1.86 12.45 -12.11
N CYS A 339 0.78 12.86 -12.78
CA CYS A 339 0.91 13.72 -13.95
C CYS A 339 -0.19 14.77 -14.00
N ILE A 340 0.18 15.93 -14.55
CA ILE A 340 -0.76 17.00 -14.86
C ILE A 340 -0.72 17.21 -16.37
N SER A 341 -1.88 17.07 -17.00
CA SER A 341 -2.07 17.52 -18.38
C SER A 341 -2.30 19.02 -18.37
N LEU A 342 -1.50 19.76 -19.13
CA LEU A 342 -1.64 21.20 -19.35
C LEU A 342 -2.43 21.40 -20.64
N PRO A 343 -3.76 21.61 -20.56
CA PRO A 343 -4.57 21.59 -21.76
C PRO A 343 -4.39 22.87 -22.58
N PRO A 344 -4.05 22.78 -23.88
CA PRO A 344 -4.16 23.92 -24.78
C PRO A 344 -5.62 24.21 -25.17
N SER A 345 -6.54 23.25 -25.01
CA SER A 345 -7.91 23.32 -25.56
C SER A 345 -9.03 23.34 -24.51
N LYS A 346 -10.12 24.06 -24.82
CA LYS A 346 -11.39 24.07 -24.05
C LYS A 346 -11.95 22.65 -23.85
N LYS A 347 -11.72 21.75 -24.81
CA LYS A 347 -12.20 20.35 -24.82
C LYS A 347 -11.65 19.54 -23.64
N LEU A 348 -10.33 19.57 -23.37
CA LEU A 348 -9.75 18.87 -22.21
C LEU A 348 -10.29 19.40 -20.87
N ARG A 349 -10.57 20.71 -20.78
CA ARG A 349 -11.16 21.30 -19.57
C ARG A 349 -12.57 20.76 -19.31
N GLU A 350 -13.39 20.60 -20.35
CA GLU A 350 -14.70 19.96 -20.24
C GLU A 350 -14.59 18.47 -19.89
N LEU A 351 -13.62 17.74 -20.45
CA LEU A 351 -13.39 16.33 -20.11
C LEU A 351 -12.98 16.14 -18.63
N LYS A 352 -12.17 17.04 -18.06
CA LYS A 352 -11.84 17.00 -16.62
C LYS A 352 -13.08 17.19 -15.74
N LYS A 353 -14.11 17.93 -16.19
CA LYS A 353 -15.39 18.05 -15.46
C LYS A 353 -16.17 16.73 -15.42
N LEU A 354 -15.97 15.82 -16.38
CA LEU A 354 -16.62 14.51 -16.39
C LEU A 354 -16.15 13.60 -15.24
N LYS A 355 -14.95 13.83 -14.68
CA LYS A 355 -14.45 13.08 -13.50
C LYS A 355 -15.07 13.55 -12.19
N LYS A 356 -15.71 14.72 -12.14
CA LYS A 356 -16.21 15.31 -10.89
C LYS A 356 -17.48 14.57 -10.46
N ALA A 357 -17.32 13.52 -9.67
CA ALA A 357 -18.46 12.91 -8.99
C ALA A 357 -18.99 13.88 -7.94
N LYS A 358 -20.24 14.31 -8.11
CA LYS A 358 -20.96 15.17 -7.16
C LYS A 358 -21.53 14.27 -6.06
N GLY A 359 -21.12 14.47 -4.81
CA GLY A 359 -21.66 13.71 -3.69
C GLY A 359 -21.11 14.20 -2.35
N LYS A 360 -21.92 14.07 -1.29
CA LYS A 360 -21.42 14.15 0.08
C LYS A 360 -20.89 12.76 0.43
N TYR A 361 -19.60 12.64 0.66
CA TYR A 361 -18.96 11.38 1.04
C TYR A 361 -18.71 11.32 2.54
N LYS A 362 -18.75 10.10 3.07
CA LYS A 362 -18.27 9.82 4.43
C LYS A 362 -16.76 10.03 4.48
N ILE A 363 -16.28 10.49 5.64
CA ILE A 363 -14.85 10.64 5.93
C ILE A 363 -14.48 9.54 6.92
N HIS A 364 -13.42 8.80 6.65
CA HIS A 364 -12.90 7.83 7.61
C HIS A 364 -12.28 8.58 8.79
N LYS A 365 -12.53 8.08 10.00
CA LYS A 365 -12.00 8.66 11.23
C LYS A 365 -11.41 7.51 12.05
N THR A 366 -10.23 7.75 12.61
CA THR A 366 -9.61 6.85 13.58
C THR A 366 -10.44 6.84 14.87
N THR A 367 -10.50 5.69 15.55
CA THR A 367 -11.03 5.64 16.92
C THR A 367 -10.12 6.48 17.83
N PRO A 368 -10.67 7.39 18.66
CA PRO A 368 -9.86 8.13 19.61
C PRO A 368 -9.09 7.19 20.54
N TRP A 369 -7.83 7.51 20.81
CA TRP A 369 -7.04 6.76 21.79
C TRP A 369 -7.59 7.05 23.20
N PRO A 370 -8.06 6.04 23.94
CA PRO A 370 -8.60 6.28 25.28
C PRO A 370 -7.53 6.80 26.24
N GLU A 371 -7.84 7.89 26.93
CA GLU A 371 -6.95 8.50 27.92
C GLU A 371 -6.51 7.48 28.99
N GLY A 372 -5.21 7.42 29.25
CA GLY A 372 -4.60 6.54 30.24
C GLY A 372 -4.52 5.06 29.88
N GLN A 373 -4.94 4.66 28.67
CA GLN A 373 -4.84 3.28 28.19
C GLN A 373 -3.62 3.08 27.31
N LEU A 374 -2.93 1.96 27.54
CA LEU A 374 -1.84 1.51 26.70
C LEU A 374 -2.37 0.75 25.48
N LYS A 375 -1.80 1.05 24.31
CA LYS A 375 -1.95 0.24 23.09
C LYS A 375 -0.62 -0.46 22.84
N HIS A 376 -0.68 -1.76 22.59
CA HIS A 376 0.46 -2.51 22.12
C HIS A 376 0.81 -2.06 20.69
N ILE A 377 2.05 -1.61 20.50
CA ILE A 377 2.60 -1.13 19.22
C ILE A 377 3.77 -2.01 18.75
N GLY A 378 4.15 -3.04 19.50
CA GLY A 378 5.16 -4.03 19.12
C GLY A 378 6.48 -3.42 18.69
N GLY A 379 7.16 -4.07 17.74
CA GLY A 379 8.45 -3.61 17.26
C GLY A 379 9.56 -3.70 18.30
N TYR A 380 10.70 -3.08 17.99
CA TYR A 380 11.84 -3.01 18.87
C TYR A 380 12.62 -1.70 18.73
N THR A 381 13.39 -1.34 19.75
CA THR A 381 14.28 -0.18 19.75
C THR A 381 15.50 -0.52 20.61
N GLY A 382 16.62 -0.88 19.99
CA GLY A 382 17.76 -1.46 20.72
C GLY A 382 17.36 -2.73 21.50
N PRO A 383 17.62 -2.82 22.82
CA PRO A 383 17.21 -3.96 23.65
C PRO A 383 15.70 -3.94 24.00
N PHE A 384 14.99 -2.86 23.68
CA PHE A 384 13.59 -2.71 24.07
C PHE A 384 12.66 -3.35 23.05
N SER A 385 11.67 -4.10 23.55
CA SER A 385 10.68 -4.84 22.76
C SER A 385 9.30 -4.77 23.42
N ASP A 386 8.29 -5.40 22.82
CA ASP A 386 6.90 -5.41 23.31
C ASP A 386 6.42 -4.00 23.69
N ASN A 387 6.71 -3.04 22.81
CA ASN A 387 6.49 -1.64 23.12
C ASN A 387 4.99 -1.35 23.19
N HIS A 388 4.62 -0.55 24.18
CA HIS A 388 3.29 -0.02 24.37
C HIS A 388 3.37 1.50 24.42
N MET A 389 2.37 2.17 23.86
CA MET A 389 2.26 3.62 23.92
C MET A 389 0.92 4.00 24.56
N GLY A 390 0.77 5.24 25.03
CA GLY A 390 -0.50 5.75 25.55
C GLY A 390 -0.43 7.24 25.82
N HIS A 391 -1.57 7.87 26.07
CA HIS A 391 -1.66 9.30 26.38
C HIS A 391 -2.19 9.53 27.80
N PHE A 392 -1.64 10.50 28.51
CA PHE A 392 -2.10 10.86 29.84
C PHE A 392 -1.77 12.31 30.23
N ASN A 393 -2.78 13.12 30.55
CA ASN A 393 -2.67 14.52 30.98
C ASN A 393 -1.81 15.39 30.05
N GLY A 394 -1.93 15.19 28.73
CA GLY A 394 -1.14 15.92 27.73
C GLY A 394 0.26 15.36 27.47
N TRP A 395 0.60 14.20 28.05
CA TRP A 395 1.85 13.49 27.80
C TRP A 395 1.60 12.27 26.93
N THR A 396 2.60 11.91 26.12
CA THR A 396 2.68 10.60 25.48
C THR A 396 3.66 9.74 26.27
N ILE A 397 3.22 8.57 26.69
CA ILE A 397 3.98 7.60 27.47
C ILE A 397 4.34 6.44 26.56
N VAL A 398 5.61 6.04 26.55
CA VAL A 398 6.09 4.78 25.96
C VAL A 398 6.54 3.87 27.09
N VAL A 399 5.97 2.68 27.15
CA VAL A 399 6.32 1.59 28.07
C VAL A 399 6.96 0.49 27.24
N ALA A 400 8.12 -0.01 27.65
CA ALA A 400 8.85 -1.01 26.90
C ALA A 400 9.43 -2.10 27.81
N TYR A 401 9.55 -3.29 27.25
CA TYR A 401 10.18 -4.44 27.90
C TYR A 401 11.65 -4.51 27.53
N ASP A 402 12.54 -4.50 28.52
CA ASP A 402 13.96 -4.75 28.32
C ASP A 402 14.19 -6.26 28.16
N CYS A 403 14.57 -6.69 26.96
CA CYS A 403 14.75 -8.12 26.71
C CYS A 403 16.03 -8.71 27.35
N VAL A 404 16.97 -7.85 27.78
CA VAL A 404 18.22 -8.24 28.45
C VAL A 404 17.96 -8.45 29.93
N ASP A 405 17.43 -7.43 30.60
CA ASP A 405 17.24 -7.41 32.05
C ASP A 405 15.89 -8.01 32.50
N ARG A 406 14.98 -8.23 31.53
CA ARG A 406 13.67 -8.86 31.70
C ARG A 406 12.73 -8.11 32.63
N ASP A 407 12.82 -6.80 32.61
CA ASP A 407 11.96 -5.88 33.35
C ASP A 407 11.36 -4.82 32.42
N TRP A 408 10.53 -3.96 33.00
CA TRP A 408 9.75 -2.96 32.28
C TRP A 408 10.15 -1.55 32.70
N GLY A 409 10.26 -0.68 31.70
CA GLY A 409 10.57 0.74 31.87
C GLY A 409 9.59 1.63 31.12
N ALA A 410 9.61 2.92 31.46
CA ALA A 410 8.86 3.92 30.70
C ALA A 410 9.55 5.28 30.65
N GLN A 411 9.24 5.96 29.56
CA GLN A 411 9.55 7.36 29.32
C GLN A 411 8.30 8.09 28.85
N ALA A 412 8.18 9.37 29.19
CA ALA A 412 7.07 10.21 28.77
C ALA A 412 7.57 11.56 28.27
N ILE A 413 6.95 12.07 27.21
CA ILE A 413 7.26 13.38 26.63
C ILE A 413 5.97 14.19 26.56
N GLU A 414 6.06 15.47 26.91
CA GLU A 414 4.95 16.40 26.78
C GLU A 414 4.53 16.54 25.31
N GLY A 415 3.24 16.33 25.02
CA GLY A 415 2.69 16.30 23.67
C GLY A 415 1.86 15.06 23.38
N SER A 416 1.13 15.10 22.27
CA SER A 416 0.31 13.99 21.77
C SER A 416 0.86 13.49 20.44
N TYR A 417 1.55 12.35 20.48
CA TYR A 417 2.19 11.72 19.31
C TYR A 417 1.46 10.42 18.94
N LYS A 418 1.06 10.30 17.68
CA LYS A 418 0.22 9.18 17.20
C LYS A 418 1.02 7.93 16.90
N THR A 419 2.32 8.06 16.61
CA THR A 419 3.21 6.94 16.28
C THR A 419 4.49 6.95 17.11
N LEU A 420 5.15 5.78 17.22
CA LEU A 420 6.45 5.68 17.88
C LEU A 420 7.53 6.48 17.15
N ALA A 421 7.47 6.57 15.81
CA ALA A 421 8.38 7.40 15.03
C ALA A 421 8.23 8.89 15.36
N GLU A 422 6.99 9.40 15.48
CA GLU A 422 6.72 10.77 15.91
C GLU A 422 7.28 11.03 17.31
N TYR A 423 7.06 10.09 18.24
CA TYR A 423 7.59 10.14 19.60
C TYR A 423 9.13 10.18 19.61
N VAL A 424 9.79 9.26 18.90
CA VAL A 424 11.26 9.18 18.81
C VAL A 424 11.85 10.46 18.23
N ASN A 425 11.26 10.99 17.16
CA ASN A 425 11.70 12.24 16.54
C ASN A 425 11.46 13.47 17.43
N ALA A 426 10.39 13.48 18.22
CA ALA A 426 10.18 14.53 19.21
C ALA A 426 11.21 14.47 20.35
N ASN A 427 11.50 13.27 20.84
CA ASN A 427 12.50 13.02 21.88
C ASN A 427 13.90 13.47 21.44
N SER A 428 14.32 13.07 20.23
CA SER A 428 15.65 13.40 19.70
C SER A 428 15.84 14.91 19.53
N LYS A 429 14.77 15.63 19.18
CA LYS A 429 14.75 17.09 19.05
C LYS A 429 14.51 17.83 20.37
N ARG A 430 14.39 17.12 21.50
CA ARG A 430 14.04 17.68 22.82
C ARG A 430 12.80 18.59 22.75
N LYS A 431 11.80 18.19 21.97
CA LYS A 431 10.51 18.88 21.91
C LYS A 431 9.70 18.49 23.14
N GLY A 432 9.60 19.39 24.11
CA GLY A 432 8.90 19.15 25.36
C GLY A 432 9.80 18.58 26.46
N GLU A 433 9.28 18.54 27.68
CA GLU A 433 9.96 17.95 28.82
C GLU A 433 9.95 16.42 28.74
N LEU A 434 11.07 15.77 29.09
CA LEU A 434 11.23 14.33 29.14
C LEU A 434 11.17 13.85 30.60
N LEU A 435 10.28 12.89 30.87
CA LEU A 435 10.18 12.21 32.14
C LEU A 435 10.65 10.76 32.01
N LEU A 436 11.57 10.36 32.88
CA LEU A 436 12.04 9.00 33.03
C LEU A 436 11.63 8.46 34.40
N LEU A 437 11.37 7.16 34.51
CA LEU A 437 11.26 6.51 35.82
C LEU A 437 12.66 6.18 36.36
N ASP A 438 12.81 6.30 37.69
CA ASP A 438 14.10 6.10 38.36
C ASP A 438 14.36 4.63 38.70
N LYS A 439 13.40 3.74 38.42
CA LYS A 439 13.47 2.30 38.67
C LYS A 439 12.73 1.52 37.58
N TRP A 440 13.10 0.25 37.44
CA TRP A 440 12.44 -0.72 36.58
C TRP A 440 11.43 -1.55 37.37
N TYR A 441 10.51 -2.21 36.68
CA TYR A 441 9.36 -2.90 37.27
C TYR A 441 9.13 -4.28 36.67
N THR A 442 8.42 -5.14 37.39
CA THR A 442 8.18 -6.52 36.94
C THR A 442 7.05 -6.64 35.92
N THR A 443 6.14 -5.67 35.90
CA THR A 443 4.99 -5.67 34.99
C THR A 443 4.76 -4.30 34.35
N LYS A 444 4.21 -4.29 33.14
CA LYS A 444 3.85 -3.05 32.43
C LYS A 444 2.78 -2.25 33.16
N GLU A 445 1.88 -2.92 33.90
CA GLU A 445 0.83 -2.29 34.70
C GLU A 445 1.42 -1.47 35.86
N GLU A 446 2.46 -1.97 36.53
CA GLU A 446 3.16 -1.22 37.57
C GLU A 446 3.88 0.02 37.00
N VAL A 447 4.54 -0.12 35.84
CA VAL A 447 5.24 0.96 35.16
C VAL A 447 4.28 2.11 34.82
N ILE A 448 3.15 1.79 34.19
CA ILE A 448 2.24 2.82 33.71
C ILE A 448 1.61 3.59 34.87
N GLU A 449 1.25 2.92 35.97
CA GLU A 449 0.71 3.59 37.14
C GLU A 449 1.76 4.47 37.83
N ALA A 450 3.02 4.03 37.87
CA ALA A 450 4.11 4.87 38.35
C ALA A 450 4.35 6.11 37.49
N MET A 451 4.34 5.97 36.16
CA MET A 451 4.53 7.10 35.25
C MET A 451 3.38 8.10 35.36
N LYS A 452 2.12 7.61 35.38
CA LYS A 452 0.93 8.45 35.62
C LYS A 452 1.04 9.20 36.95
N ALA A 453 1.53 8.56 38.01
CA ALA A 453 1.75 9.22 39.30
C ALA A 453 2.83 10.31 39.22
N LYS A 454 3.92 10.09 38.48
CA LYS A 454 4.98 11.09 38.25
C LYS A 454 4.44 12.30 37.47
N ILE A 455 3.68 12.07 36.40
CA ILE A 455 3.01 13.13 35.61
C ILE A 455 2.02 13.93 36.48
N LYS A 456 1.20 13.29 37.32
CA LYS A 456 0.27 14.00 38.22
C LYS A 456 0.97 14.91 39.23
N LYS A 457 2.20 14.58 39.66
CA LYS A 457 2.99 15.41 40.57
C LYS A 457 3.51 16.67 39.87
N MET A 458 3.80 16.58 38.57
CA MET A 458 4.27 17.70 37.75
C MET A 458 3.17 18.75 37.52
N GLY A 459 1.96 18.30 37.15
CA GLY A 459 0.83 19.20 36.87
C GLY A 459 0.16 19.83 38.10
N LYS A 460 0.75 19.68 39.30
CA LYS A 460 0.28 20.30 40.56
C LYS A 460 1.10 21.52 40.99
N ASN A 461 2.02 21.99 40.15
CA ASN A 461 2.79 23.22 40.37
C ASN A 461 2.24 24.39 39.55
#